data_AF-A0AAW9BRG3-F1
#
_entry.id   AF-A0AAW9BRG3-F1
#
_cell.length_a   1.000
_cell.length_b   1.000
_cell.length_c   1.000
_cell.angle_alpha   90.00
_cell.angle_beta   90.00
_cell.angle_gamma   90.00
#
_symmetry.space_group_name_H-M   'P 1'
#
loop_
_entity.id
_entity.type
_entity.pdbx_description
1 polymer ?
#
loop_
_entity_poly.entity_id
_entity_poly.type
_entity_poly.pdbx_seq_one_letter_code
_entity_poly.pdbx_strand_id
1 'polypeptide(L)'
;DINASISRCMSTCTQPAHSTIANNFRQMYSNYLQVKELLPLGGYQPGQDPELDQSVSMYPHLRSYLQQSANEAVDYTTSLTELAQMFQGAQ
;
A
#
# COMPACT_ATOMS: atom_id res chain seq x y z
N ASP A 1 3.87 7.62 -9.69
CA ASP A 1 4.72 6.66 -8.98
C ASP A 1 4.70 7.03 -7.49
N ILE A 2 4.24 6.12 -6.63
CA ILE A 2 4.11 6.37 -5.18
C ILE A 2 5.47 6.43 -4.49
N ASN A 3 6.41 5.55 -4.87
CA ASN A 3 7.73 5.48 -4.24
C ASN A 3 8.60 6.67 -4.64
N ALA A 4 8.36 7.24 -5.83
CA ALA A 4 8.99 8.48 -6.26
C ALA A 4 8.31 9.76 -5.72
N SER A 5 7.14 9.66 -5.10
CA SER A 5 6.37 10.82 -4.62
C SER A 5 6.56 11.02 -3.12
N ILE A 6 7.07 12.19 -2.72
CA ILE A 6 7.26 12.54 -1.31
C ILE A 6 6.61 13.88 -0.95
N SER A 7 5.82 13.88 0.12
CA SER A 7 5.31 15.10 0.74
C SER A 7 6.16 15.43 1.97
N ARG A 8 6.93 16.52 1.89
CA ARG A 8 7.83 16.96 2.97
C ARG A 8 7.09 17.49 4.20
N CYS A 9 5.85 17.91 4.05
CA CYS A 9 5.02 18.38 5.17
C CYS A 9 4.21 17.27 5.84
N MET A 10 4.24 16.03 5.31
CA MET A 10 3.45 14.93 5.84
C MET A 10 3.68 14.74 7.34
N SER A 11 4.94 14.70 7.79
CA SER A 11 5.29 14.52 9.20
C SER A 11 4.75 15.62 10.13
N THR A 12 4.50 16.82 9.62
CA THR A 12 3.97 17.95 10.38
C THR A 12 2.45 18.08 10.28
N CYS A 13 1.83 17.42 9.30
CA CYS A 13 0.40 17.55 9.00
C CYS A 13 -0.42 16.30 9.38
N THR A 14 0.22 15.17 9.69
CA THR A 14 -0.46 13.90 10.01
C THR A 14 -0.20 13.45 11.44
N GLN A 15 -1.18 12.71 11.99
CA GLN A 15 -1.01 12.03 13.27
C GLN A 15 -0.01 10.86 13.13
N PRO A 16 0.73 10.48 14.20
CA PRO A 16 1.68 9.37 14.15
C PRO A 16 1.07 8.07 13.63
N ALA A 17 -0.16 7.73 14.06
CA ALA A 17 -0.86 6.53 13.60
C ALA A 17 -1.11 6.52 12.08
N HIS A 18 -1.51 7.67 11.50
CA HIS A 18 -1.68 7.82 10.06
C HIS A 18 -0.33 7.59 9.35
N SER A 19 0.75 8.22 9.83
CA SER A 19 2.08 8.05 9.26
C SER A 19 2.55 6.59 9.27
N THR A 20 2.29 5.85 10.36
CA THR A 20 2.61 4.42 10.46
C THR A 20 1.89 3.60 9.40
N ILE A 21 0.57 3.77 9.26
CA ILE A 21 -0.22 3.02 8.29
C ILE A 21 0.20 3.36 6.86
N ALA A 22 0.46 4.63 6.56
CA ALA A 22 0.95 5.05 5.25
C ALA A 22 2.35 4.49 4.92
N ASN A 23 3.21 4.29 5.92
CA ASN A 23 4.51 3.64 5.71
C ASN A 23 4.36 2.14 5.47
N ASN A 24 3.46 1.46 6.20
CA ASN A 24 3.15 0.04 5.96
C ASN A 24 2.62 -0.18 4.54
N PHE A 25 1.73 0.71 4.07
CA PHE A 25 1.26 0.72 2.69
C PHE A 25 2.42 0.80 1.68
N ARG A 26 3.33 1.76 1.87
CA ARG A 26 4.49 1.95 0.99
C ARG A 26 5.43 0.75 1.01
N GLN A 27 5.63 0.12 2.16
CA GLN A 27 6.43 -1.09 2.29
C GLN A 27 5.84 -2.25 1.49
N MET A 28 4.56 -2.59 1.72
CA MET A 28 3.85 -3.65 0.99
C MET A 28 3.85 -3.40 -0.52
N TYR A 29 3.61 -2.16 -0.95
CA TYR A 29 3.63 -1.79 -2.36
C TYR A 29 5.03 -1.94 -2.97
N SER A 30 6.08 -1.56 -2.24
CA SER A 30 7.47 -1.68 -2.69
C SER A 30 7.90 -3.14 -2.82
N ASN A 31 7.57 -3.97 -1.82
CA ASN A 31 7.82 -5.41 -1.85
C ASN A 31 7.14 -6.07 -3.06
N TYR A 32 5.88 -5.73 -3.32
CA TYR A 32 5.20 -6.21 -4.52
C TYR A 32 5.92 -5.79 -5.81
N LEU A 33 6.37 -4.54 -5.92
CA LEU A 33 7.06 -4.07 -7.13
C LEU A 33 8.36 -4.84 -7.40
N GLN A 34 9.12 -5.19 -6.37
CA GLN A 34 10.34 -6.01 -6.51
C GLN A 34 10.01 -7.40 -7.09
N VAL A 35 8.95 -8.02 -6.59
CA VAL A 35 8.50 -9.34 -7.03
C VAL A 35 7.80 -9.30 -8.38
N LYS A 36 7.11 -8.21 -8.70
CA LYS A 36 6.40 -8.01 -9.98
C LYS A 36 7.31 -8.21 -11.17
N GLU A 37 8.58 -7.77 -11.08
CA GLU A 37 9.58 -7.97 -12.14
C GLU A 37 10.04 -9.43 -12.24
N LEU A 38 9.98 -10.18 -11.14
CA LEU A 38 10.38 -11.60 -11.05
C LEU A 38 9.25 -12.58 -11.43
N LEU A 39 7.97 -12.17 -11.29
CA LEU A 39 6.81 -13.00 -11.59
C LEU A 39 6.83 -13.60 -13.03
N PRO A 40 7.09 -12.82 -14.10
CA PRO A 40 7.14 -13.35 -15.47
C PRO A 40 8.28 -14.36 -15.71
N LEU A 41 9.34 -14.30 -14.91
CA LEU A 41 10.51 -15.17 -15.00
C LEU A 41 10.35 -16.45 -14.17
N GLY A 42 9.22 -16.61 -13.47
CA GLY A 42 9.01 -17.71 -12.52
C GLY A 42 9.85 -17.59 -11.25
N GLY A 43 10.38 -16.40 -10.96
CA GLY A 43 11.27 -16.13 -9.81
C GLY A 43 10.55 -15.97 -8.47
N TYR A 44 9.22 -16.12 -8.45
CA TYR A 44 8.41 -16.05 -7.24
C TYR A 44 7.64 -17.35 -7.03
N GLN A 45 7.75 -17.90 -5.83
CA GLN A 45 7.02 -19.09 -5.39
C GLN A 45 6.35 -18.78 -4.05
N PRO A 46 5.01 -18.94 -3.94
CA PRO A 46 4.31 -18.78 -2.67
C PRO A 46 4.90 -19.68 -1.58
N GLY A 47 5.03 -19.16 -0.37
CA GLY A 47 5.50 -19.87 0.82
C GLY A 47 7.01 -19.76 1.09
N GLN A 48 7.78 -19.10 0.21
CA GLN A 48 9.21 -18.86 0.44
C GLN A 48 9.47 -17.65 1.34
N ASP A 49 8.65 -16.61 1.21
CA ASP A 49 8.77 -15.38 1.96
C ASP A 49 7.38 -14.87 2.37
N PRO A 50 7.00 -15.00 3.66
CA PRO A 50 5.71 -14.56 4.15
C PRO A 50 5.40 -13.08 3.90
N GLU A 51 6.41 -12.21 3.91
CA GLU A 51 6.24 -10.77 3.70
C GLU A 51 5.92 -10.47 2.23
N LEU A 52 6.60 -11.16 1.31
CA LEU A 52 6.31 -11.06 -0.12
C LEU A 52 4.96 -11.69 -0.47
N ASP A 53 4.63 -12.84 0.11
CA ASP A 53 3.34 -13.50 -0.07
C ASP A 53 2.18 -12.60 0.38
N GLN A 54 2.35 -11.96 1.53
CA GLN A 54 1.40 -10.96 2.02
C GLN A 54 1.32 -9.78 1.04
N SER A 55 2.45 -9.26 0.56
CA SER A 55 2.47 -8.13 -0.38
C SER A 55 1.77 -8.46 -1.71
N VAL A 56 1.99 -9.66 -2.25
CA VAL A 56 1.37 -10.16 -3.49
C VAL A 56 -0.13 -10.36 -3.31
N SER A 57 -0.56 -10.94 -2.18
CA SER A 57 -2.00 -11.10 -1.87
C SER A 57 -2.71 -9.78 -1.62
N MET A 58 -2.01 -8.77 -1.07
CA MET A 58 -2.59 -7.47 -0.77
C MET A 58 -2.59 -6.51 -1.95
N TYR A 59 -1.78 -6.76 -2.97
CA TYR A 59 -1.65 -5.90 -4.14
C TYR A 59 -2.99 -5.49 -4.81
N PRO A 60 -3.98 -6.39 -5.02
CA PRO A 60 -5.27 -5.99 -5.58
C PRO A 60 -5.98 -4.89 -4.77
N HIS A 61 -5.92 -4.98 -3.43
CA HIS A 61 -6.51 -4.00 -2.52
C HIS A 61 -5.72 -2.68 -2.55
N LEU A 62 -4.39 -2.75 -2.49
CA LEU A 62 -3.52 -1.57 -2.60
C LEU A 62 -3.75 -0.82 -3.91
N ARG A 63 -3.86 -1.55 -5.02
CA ARG A 63 -4.13 -0.99 -6.34
C ARG A 63 -5.50 -0.35 -6.40
N SER A 64 -6.53 -1.01 -5.86
CA SER A 64 -7.89 -0.45 -5.82
C SER A 64 -7.94 0.86 -5.03
N TYR A 65 -7.28 0.92 -3.87
CA TYR A 65 -7.22 2.13 -3.06
C TYR A 65 -6.53 3.32 -3.76
N LEU A 66 -5.52 3.05 -4.61
CA LEU A 66 -4.84 4.09 -5.38
C LEU A 66 -5.61 4.56 -6.62
N GLN A 67 -6.62 3.79 -7.05
CA GLN A 67 -7.40 4.09 -8.24
C GLN A 67 -8.62 4.90 -7.86
N GLN A 68 -8.79 6.05 -8.50
CA GLN A 68 -9.92 6.95 -8.28
C GLN A 68 -10.43 7.45 -9.63
N SER A 69 -11.74 7.51 -9.79
CA SER A 69 -12.35 8.08 -11.01
C SER A 69 -12.23 9.60 -11.03
N ALA A 70 -12.17 10.21 -12.23
CA ALA A 70 -12.04 11.67 -12.35
C ALA A 70 -13.21 12.46 -11.72
N ASN A 71 -14.39 11.84 -11.62
CA ASN A 71 -15.60 12.43 -11.05
C ASN A 71 -15.85 12.00 -9.59
N GLU A 72 -14.93 11.27 -8.99
CA GLU A 72 -15.02 10.77 -7.63
C GLU A 72 -14.28 11.72 -6.69
N ALA A 73 -14.89 12.03 -5.55
CA ALA A 73 -14.27 12.83 -4.51
C ALA A 73 -14.25 12.03 -3.21
N VAL A 74 -13.08 11.92 -2.59
CA VAL A 74 -12.88 11.26 -1.30
C VAL A 74 -12.37 12.32 -0.33
N ASP A 75 -13.07 12.50 0.79
CA ASP A 75 -12.64 13.42 1.82
C ASP A 75 -11.50 12.85 2.68
N TYR A 76 -10.90 13.69 3.52
CA TYR A 76 -9.78 13.30 4.37
C TYR A 76 -10.12 12.17 5.36
N THR A 77 -11.32 12.20 5.95
CA THR A 77 -11.72 11.23 6.97
C THR A 77 -12.00 9.87 6.34
N THR A 78 -12.65 9.87 5.18
CA THR A 78 -12.97 8.68 4.40
C THR A 78 -11.68 8.02 3.91
N SER A 79 -10.78 8.78 3.27
CA SER A 79 -9.49 8.24 2.79
C SER A 79 -8.65 7.65 3.92
N LEU A 80 -8.59 8.31 5.08
CA LEU A 80 -7.87 7.78 6.25
C LEU A 80 -8.51 6.50 6.79
N THR A 81 -9.84 6.43 6.80
CA THR A 81 -10.59 5.27 7.29
C THR A 81 -10.39 4.06 6.37
N GLU A 82 -10.52 4.26 5.06
CA GLU A 82 -10.24 3.25 4.04
C GLU A 82 -8.79 2.75 4.13
N LEU A 83 -7.83 3.68 4.29
CA LEU A 83 -6.43 3.35 4.49
C LEU A 83 -6.23 2.45 5.73
N ALA A 84 -6.86 2.79 6.84
CA ALA A 84 -6.76 2.03 8.07
C ALA A 84 -7.40 0.64 7.97
N GLN A 85 -8.57 0.53 7.32
CA GLN A 85 -9.30 -0.73 7.16
C GLN A 85 -8.49 -1.79 6.40
N MET A 86 -7.64 -1.40 5.45
CA MET A 86 -6.76 -2.33 4.74
C MET A 86 -5.80 -3.10 5.66
N PHE A 87 -5.49 -2.57 6.85
CA PHE A 87 -4.54 -3.17 7.79
C PHE A 87 -5.19 -3.61 9.12
N GLN A 88 -6.50 -3.41 9.29
CA GLN A 88 -7.24 -3.80 10.50
C GLN A 88 -7.66 -5.28 10.50
N GLY A 89 -7.62 -5.98 9.36
CA GLY A 89 -7.99 -7.40 9.24
C GLY A 89 -6.81 -8.40 9.30
N ALA A 90 -5.59 -7.95 9.55
CA ALA A 90 -4.38 -8.78 9.54
C ALA A 90 -3.93 -9.22 10.96
N GLN A 91 -4.88 -9.46 11.87
CA GLN A 91 -4.62 -10.02 13.21
C GLN A 91 -5.20 -11.42 13.34
#